data_AF-A0A0K8S8V9-F1
#
_entry.id   AF-A0A0K8S8V9-F1
#
_cell.length_a   1.000
_cell.length_b   1.000
_cell.length_c   1.000
_cell.angle_alpha   90.00
_cell.angle_beta   90.00
_cell.angle_gamma   90.00
#
_symmetry.space_group_name_H-M   'P 1'
#
loop_
_entity.id
_entity.type
_entity.pdbx_description
1 polymer ?
#
loop_
_entity_poly.entity_id
_entity_poly.type
_entity_poly.pdbx_seq_one_letter_code
_entity_poly.pdbx_strand_id
1 'polypeptide(L)'
;ESDEEESNVNDGATTSFGKSSFKLPRKGDGVDVTKPHCKKAKLIRLERRLSKLKQSTKIEAPYQKPSNEKSLEEFINESIGANYPNQLELKLVRCSPQSEEFTETFDVSHSLYQKYQATVHNDSPSKCSKEQFKRFLVHSPLRAEERKVEGHDTPILYGSFHQQYWLNGKLIAVGVIDILPKCVSSVYFYYDPDYSHLSPGTYSSLREIEMVRKFSRIDPELQYYYMGYYIHSCPKMRYKSKF
;
A
#
# COMPACT_ATOMS: atom_id res chain seq x y z
N GLU A 1 -11.39 66.66 -4.77
CA GLU A 1 -10.48 67.60 -5.42
C GLU A 1 -9.09 67.37 -4.85
N SER A 2 -8.17 66.76 -5.61
CA SER A 2 -7.21 67.46 -6.50
C SER A 2 -6.39 68.50 -5.71
N ASP A 3 -5.07 68.56 -5.71
CA ASP A 3 -4.08 68.07 -6.66
C ASP A 3 -2.67 68.19 -6.04
N GLU A 4 -1.74 67.41 -6.61
CA GLU A 4 -0.36 67.78 -7.04
C GLU A 4 0.64 68.34 -5.99
N GLU A 5 1.77 67.67 -5.78
CA GLU A 5 3.07 67.89 -6.48
C GLU A 5 3.62 69.32 -6.21
N GLU A 6 4.91 69.59 -5.96
CA GLU A 6 6.13 68.86 -6.23
C GLU A 6 7.29 69.53 -5.46
N SER A 7 8.29 68.72 -5.15
CA SER A 7 9.74 68.95 -5.30
C SER A 7 10.53 70.08 -4.61
N ASN A 8 11.79 69.68 -4.38
CA ASN A 8 13.04 70.43 -4.20
C ASN A 8 13.45 70.89 -2.79
N VAL A 9 14.71 70.75 -2.35
CA VAL A 9 15.92 69.93 -2.60
C VAL A 9 17.01 70.57 -1.72
N ASN A 10 18.01 69.76 -1.32
CA ASN A 10 19.34 70.12 -0.76
C ASN A 10 19.42 70.58 0.71
N ASP A 11 20.09 69.81 1.57
CA ASP A 11 21.57 69.66 1.75
C ASP A 11 22.20 70.93 2.35
N GLY A 12 22.98 70.90 3.43
CA GLY A 12 23.49 69.81 4.23
C GLY A 12 24.38 70.36 5.37
N ALA A 13 24.40 69.59 6.46
CA ALA A 13 25.42 69.39 7.50
C ALA A 13 26.28 70.54 8.09
N THR A 14 26.32 70.58 9.43
CA THR A 14 27.49 70.99 10.23
C THR A 14 27.68 70.07 11.43
N THR A 15 28.93 69.72 11.71
CA THR A 15 29.42 68.75 12.70
C THR A 15 29.84 69.38 14.04
N SER A 16 29.68 68.67 15.18
CA SER A 16 30.73 68.60 16.24
C SER A 16 30.46 67.48 17.27
N PHE A 17 31.54 66.86 17.76
CA PHE A 17 31.58 65.66 18.61
C PHE A 17 31.57 65.95 20.13
N GLY A 18 30.99 65.05 20.94
CA GLY A 18 31.10 65.07 22.41
C GLY A 18 30.84 63.74 23.14
N LYS A 19 31.90 63.18 23.75
CA LYS A 19 32.04 62.31 24.96
C LYS A 19 31.22 60.99 25.10
N SER A 20 31.96 59.86 25.18
CA SER A 20 31.44 58.53 25.52
C SER A 20 31.21 58.31 27.02
N SER A 21 30.00 57.89 27.42
CA SER A 21 29.68 57.41 28.77
C SER A 21 29.58 55.87 28.76
N PHE A 22 30.39 55.19 29.58
CA PHE A 22 30.23 53.74 29.82
C PHE A 22 29.04 53.53 30.77
N LYS A 23 27.94 53.01 30.24
CA LYS A 23 26.76 52.60 31.03
C LYS A 23 26.94 51.17 31.53
N LEU A 24 26.73 50.94 32.82
CA LEU A 24 26.64 49.59 33.40
C LEU A 24 25.42 48.84 32.83
N PRO A 25 25.54 47.55 32.45
CA PRO A 25 24.43 46.80 31.87
C PRO A 25 23.30 46.55 32.89
N ARG A 26 22.05 46.53 32.41
CA ARG A 26 20.87 46.30 33.25
C ARG A 26 20.78 44.83 33.64
N LYS A 27 20.02 44.56 34.70
CA LYS A 27 19.87 43.21 35.29
C LYS A 27 19.26 42.24 34.25
N GLY A 28 20.09 41.36 33.69
CA GLY A 28 19.69 40.35 32.70
C GLY A 28 20.53 40.34 31.42
N ASP A 29 21.24 41.42 31.09
CA ASP A 29 21.86 41.64 29.76
C ASP A 29 23.27 41.02 29.59
N GLY A 30 23.75 40.26 30.59
CA GLY A 30 25.10 39.69 30.57
C GLY A 30 26.20 40.76 30.59
N VAL A 31 27.46 40.33 30.66
CA VAL A 31 28.64 41.22 30.81
C VAL A 31 29.02 41.91 29.48
N ASP A 32 28.54 41.40 28.35
CA ASP A 32 28.85 41.91 27.01
C ASP A 32 27.55 42.04 26.20
N VAL A 33 27.08 43.28 26.07
CA VAL A 33 25.81 43.64 25.42
C VAL A 33 25.84 43.41 23.90
N THR A 34 27.02 43.17 23.33
CA THR A 34 27.18 42.88 21.89
C THR A 34 26.97 41.41 21.56
N LYS A 35 26.93 40.52 22.56
CA LYS A 35 26.69 39.09 22.35
C LYS A 35 25.19 38.78 22.37
N PRO A 36 24.70 37.98 21.41
CA PRO A 36 23.30 37.58 21.41
C PRO A 36 22.97 36.75 22.65
N HIS A 37 21.77 36.94 23.19
CA HIS A 37 21.29 36.16 24.33
C HIS A 37 21.40 34.65 24.07
N CYS A 38 21.94 33.92 25.04
CA CYS A 38 22.05 32.48 24.97
C CYS A 38 20.64 31.84 24.93
N LYS A 39 20.27 31.26 23.80
CA LYS A 39 19.00 30.52 23.68
C LYS A 39 19.03 29.29 24.58
N LYS A 40 17.91 28.95 25.22
CA LYS A 40 17.75 27.69 25.96
C LYS A 40 18.05 26.51 25.02
N ALA A 41 18.84 25.54 25.48
CA ALA A 41 19.29 24.42 24.66
C ALA A 41 18.15 23.59 24.02
N LYS A 42 16.95 23.58 24.63
CA LYS A 42 15.76 22.94 24.07
C LYS A 42 15.28 23.63 22.77
N LEU A 43 15.31 24.95 22.72
CA LEU A 43 14.90 25.74 21.54
C LEU A 43 15.90 25.55 20.39
N ILE A 44 17.19 25.54 20.70
CA ILE A 44 18.25 25.24 19.72
C ILE A 44 18.06 23.84 19.12
N ARG A 45 17.70 22.84 19.94
CA ARG A 45 17.41 21.49 19.46
C ARG A 45 16.16 21.42 18.59
N LEU A 46 15.10 22.16 18.92
CA LEU A 46 13.86 22.23 18.13
C LEU A 46 14.10 22.90 16.77
N GLU A 47 14.82 24.03 16.74
CA GLU A 47 15.21 24.72 15.51
C GLU A 47 16.06 23.80 14.61
N ARG A 48 17.06 23.10 15.17
CA ARG A 48 17.85 22.09 14.42
C ARG A 48 16.99 20.97 13.84
N ARG A 49 15.97 20.50 14.56
CA ARG A 49 15.04 19.46 14.07
C ARG A 49 14.20 19.98 12.91
N LEU A 50 13.68 21.20 13.03
CA LEU A 50 12.90 21.87 11.97
C LEU A 50 13.76 22.18 10.74
N SER A 51 15.00 22.61 10.90
CA SER A 51 15.94 22.84 9.78
C SER A 51 16.27 21.54 9.04
N LYS A 52 16.44 20.41 9.75
CA LYS A 52 16.61 19.09 9.11
C LYS A 52 15.38 18.67 8.31
N LEU A 53 14.17 18.92 8.84
CA LEU A 53 12.91 18.66 8.14
C LEU A 53 12.73 19.56 6.90
N LYS A 54 13.19 20.81 6.96
CA LYS A 54 13.15 21.75 5.83
C LYS A 54 14.23 21.49 4.77
N GLN A 55 15.33 20.81 5.13
CA GLN A 55 16.33 20.34 4.17
C GLN A 55 15.94 18.99 3.53
N SER A 56 15.10 18.20 4.20
CA SER A 56 14.62 16.91 3.66
C SER A 56 13.52 17.03 2.59
N THR A 57 13.24 18.24 2.08
CA THR A 57 12.36 18.46 0.92
C THR A 57 13.07 18.30 -0.43
N LYS A 58 14.39 18.08 -0.45
CA LYS A 58 15.05 17.40 -1.58
C LYS A 58 15.00 15.90 -1.31
N ILE A 59 14.02 15.24 -1.89
CA ILE A 59 13.99 13.77 -1.98
C ILE A 59 15.05 13.39 -3.02
N GLU A 60 16.32 13.41 -2.63
CA GLU A 60 17.28 12.49 -3.25
C GLU A 60 16.89 11.11 -2.72
N ALA A 61 16.43 10.24 -3.61
CA ALA A 61 16.12 8.86 -3.28
C ALA A 61 17.32 8.28 -2.50
N PRO A 62 17.09 7.63 -1.35
CA PRO A 62 18.19 7.04 -0.59
C PRO A 62 18.99 6.15 -1.54
N TYR A 63 20.31 6.34 -1.59
CA TYR A 63 21.21 5.50 -2.38
C TYR A 63 20.98 4.04 -1.99
N GLN A 64 20.18 3.34 -2.79
CA GLN A 64 20.02 1.90 -2.69
C GLN A 64 21.25 1.32 -3.37
N LYS A 65 22.11 0.65 -2.60
CA LYS A 65 23.08 -0.28 -3.18
C LYS A 65 22.28 -1.18 -4.14
N PRO A 66 22.73 -1.40 -5.39
CA PRO A 66 22.06 -2.35 -6.26
C PRO A 66 22.03 -3.69 -5.53
N SER A 67 20.84 -4.10 -5.11
CA SER A 67 20.63 -5.42 -4.52
C SER A 67 20.70 -6.41 -5.68
N ASN A 68 21.53 -7.44 -5.54
CA ASN A 68 21.50 -8.58 -6.46
C ASN A 68 20.30 -9.50 -6.18
N GLU A 69 19.42 -9.14 -5.25
CA GLU A 69 18.21 -9.89 -4.94
C GLU A 69 17.18 -9.72 -6.05
N LYS A 70 16.62 -10.85 -6.50
CA LYS A 70 15.56 -10.86 -7.50
C LYS A 70 14.35 -10.10 -6.99
N SER A 71 13.69 -9.36 -7.88
CA SER A 71 12.41 -8.73 -7.57
C SER A 71 11.31 -9.77 -7.32
N LEU A 72 10.23 -9.38 -6.63
CA LEU A 72 9.06 -10.24 -6.45
C LEU A 72 8.51 -10.72 -7.79
N GLU A 73 8.44 -9.81 -8.76
CA GLU A 73 7.99 -10.07 -10.12
C GLU A 73 8.91 -11.07 -10.83
N GLU A 74 10.23 -10.99 -10.65
CA GLU A 74 11.18 -11.97 -11.19
C GLU A 74 10.96 -13.36 -10.58
N PHE A 75 10.84 -13.47 -9.26
CA PHE A 75 10.56 -14.76 -8.61
C PHE A 75 9.26 -15.39 -9.11
N ILE A 76 8.22 -14.58 -9.28
CA ILE A 76 6.93 -15.05 -9.77
C ILE A 76 7.03 -15.47 -11.25
N ASN A 77 7.65 -14.65 -12.09
CA ASN A 77 7.68 -14.88 -13.54
C ASN A 77 8.69 -15.95 -13.97
N GLU A 78 9.79 -16.16 -13.24
CA GLU A 78 10.78 -17.22 -13.53
C GLU A 78 10.16 -18.63 -13.52
N SER A 79 9.11 -18.82 -12.70
CA SER A 79 8.36 -20.08 -12.66
C SER A 79 7.42 -20.27 -13.87
N ILE A 80 7.09 -19.19 -14.59
CA ILE A 80 6.13 -19.15 -15.69
C ILE A 80 6.90 -19.12 -17.01
N GLY A 81 7.26 -20.29 -17.55
CA GLY A 81 7.88 -20.38 -18.89
C GLY A 81 9.03 -21.38 -19.03
N ALA A 82 9.56 -21.91 -17.93
CA ALA A 82 10.45 -23.05 -18.00
C ALA A 82 9.65 -24.35 -18.09
N ASN A 83 10.23 -25.36 -18.74
CA ASN A 83 9.61 -26.67 -18.96
C ASN A 83 9.65 -27.51 -17.66
N TYR A 84 9.05 -26.97 -16.60
CA TYR A 84 8.92 -27.63 -15.31
C TYR A 84 7.81 -28.68 -15.40
N PRO A 85 7.97 -29.84 -14.74
CA PRO A 85 6.97 -30.90 -14.75
C PRO A 85 5.65 -30.48 -14.09
N ASN A 86 5.69 -29.46 -13.22
CA ASN A 86 4.53 -28.90 -12.56
C ASN A 86 4.20 -27.54 -13.16
N GLN A 87 3.03 -27.44 -13.79
CA GLN A 87 2.53 -26.22 -14.43
C GLN A 87 1.46 -25.59 -13.54
N LEU A 88 1.76 -24.40 -13.02
CA LEU A 88 0.82 -23.59 -12.25
C LEU A 88 0.22 -22.51 -13.14
N GLU A 89 -1.10 -22.53 -13.29
CA GLU A 89 -1.89 -21.53 -14.01
C GLU A 89 -2.74 -20.74 -13.01
N LEU A 90 -2.78 -19.41 -13.18
CA LEU A 90 -3.62 -18.52 -12.38
C LEU A 90 -4.69 -17.90 -13.26
N LYS A 91 -5.95 -18.02 -12.85
CA LYS A 91 -7.11 -17.43 -13.54
C LYS A 91 -7.81 -16.44 -12.62
N LEU A 92 -8.04 -15.22 -13.09
CA LEU A 92 -8.84 -14.24 -12.36
C LEU A 92 -10.28 -14.29 -12.90
N VAL A 93 -11.18 -14.91 -12.14
CA VAL A 93 -12.54 -15.24 -12.60
C VAL A 93 -13.56 -14.34 -11.90
N ARG A 94 -14.33 -13.56 -12.65
CA ARG A 94 -15.33 -12.64 -12.07
C ARG A 94 -16.53 -13.41 -11.52
N CYS A 95 -16.86 -13.19 -10.24
CA CYS A 95 -17.97 -13.88 -9.57
C CYS A 95 -19.24 -13.03 -9.45
N SER A 96 -19.14 -11.70 -9.57
CA SER A 96 -20.30 -10.79 -9.56
C SER A 96 -20.10 -9.59 -10.53
N PRO A 97 -20.91 -9.48 -11.60
CA PRO A 97 -21.81 -10.51 -12.14
C PRO A 97 -21.03 -11.77 -12.54
N GLN A 98 -21.72 -12.91 -12.59
CA GLN A 98 -21.10 -14.19 -12.90
C GLN A 98 -20.61 -14.22 -14.35
N SER A 99 -19.33 -14.52 -14.52
CA SER A 99 -18.74 -14.81 -15.83
C SER A 99 -19.08 -16.24 -16.29
N GLU A 100 -18.85 -16.53 -17.57
CA GLU A 100 -19.00 -17.88 -18.13
C GLU A 100 -18.02 -18.84 -17.44
N GLU A 101 -16.76 -18.43 -17.31
CA GLU A 101 -15.71 -19.19 -16.63
C GLU A 101 -16.05 -19.47 -15.16
N PHE A 102 -16.73 -18.52 -14.48
CA PHE A 102 -17.21 -18.76 -13.12
C PHE A 102 -18.25 -19.89 -13.08
N THR A 103 -19.17 -19.89 -14.05
CA THR A 103 -20.23 -20.90 -14.13
C THR A 103 -19.64 -22.29 -14.40
N GLU A 104 -18.68 -22.39 -15.32
CA GLU A 104 -17.98 -23.63 -15.65
C GLU A 104 -17.19 -24.21 -14.47
N THR A 105 -16.54 -23.33 -13.70
CA THR A 105 -15.66 -23.74 -12.60
C THR A 105 -16.37 -23.80 -11.24
N PHE A 106 -17.67 -23.49 -11.19
CA PHE A 106 -18.42 -23.38 -9.93
C PHE A 106 -18.38 -24.65 -9.09
N ASP A 107 -18.69 -25.81 -9.70
CA ASP A 107 -18.83 -27.07 -8.96
C ASP A 107 -17.48 -27.59 -8.43
N VAL A 108 -16.40 -27.44 -9.20
CA VAL A 108 -15.05 -27.82 -8.75
C VAL A 108 -14.57 -26.89 -7.63
N SER A 109 -14.85 -25.59 -7.74
CA SER A 109 -14.53 -24.60 -6.72
C SER A 109 -15.31 -24.85 -5.41
N HIS A 110 -16.61 -25.14 -5.51
CA HIS A 110 -17.44 -25.49 -4.36
C HIS A 110 -16.98 -26.79 -3.67
N SER A 111 -16.62 -27.82 -4.45
CA SER A 111 -16.10 -29.09 -3.92
C SER A 111 -14.78 -28.87 -3.15
N LEU A 112 -13.91 -28.01 -3.67
CA LEU A 112 -12.66 -27.62 -3.01
C LEU A 112 -12.95 -26.91 -1.68
N TYR A 113 -13.88 -25.96 -1.67
CA TYR A 113 -14.33 -25.27 -0.45
C TYR A 113 -14.86 -26.25 0.60
N GLN A 114 -15.68 -27.23 0.19
CA GLN A 114 -16.18 -28.27 1.11
C GLN A 114 -15.05 -29.09 1.73
N LYS A 115 -14.08 -29.54 0.92
CA LYS A 115 -12.91 -30.28 1.42
C LYS A 115 -12.12 -29.45 2.43
N TYR A 116 -11.87 -28.19 2.11
CA TYR A 116 -11.16 -27.27 2.98
C TYR A 116 -11.89 -27.07 4.32
N GLN A 117 -13.19 -26.77 4.27
CA GLN A 117 -14.01 -26.52 5.47
C GLN A 117 -14.10 -27.75 6.37
N ALA A 118 -14.29 -28.94 5.79
CA ALA A 118 -14.32 -30.19 6.54
C ALA A 118 -12.98 -30.47 7.23
N THR A 119 -11.85 -30.20 6.57
CA THR A 119 -10.52 -30.58 7.08
C THR A 119 -9.89 -29.54 8.00
N VAL A 120 -10.04 -28.25 7.68
CA VAL A 120 -9.36 -27.14 8.38
C VAL A 120 -10.25 -26.50 9.45
N HIS A 121 -11.57 -26.59 9.28
CA HIS A 121 -12.55 -26.01 10.19
C HIS A 121 -13.45 -27.05 10.88
N ASN A 122 -13.37 -28.34 10.51
CA ASN A 122 -14.22 -29.41 11.03
C ASN A 122 -15.73 -29.12 10.85
N ASP A 123 -16.08 -28.39 9.79
CA ASP A 123 -17.48 -28.10 9.47
C ASP A 123 -18.17 -29.31 8.85
N SER A 124 -19.46 -29.49 9.17
CA SER A 124 -20.29 -30.54 8.59
C SER A 124 -20.68 -30.21 7.14
N PRO A 125 -20.95 -31.20 6.27
CA PRO A 125 -21.37 -30.95 4.89
C PRO A 125 -22.58 -30.03 4.75
N SER A 126 -23.51 -30.08 5.71
CA SER A 126 -24.70 -29.21 5.78
C SER A 126 -24.39 -27.71 5.97
N LYS A 127 -23.21 -27.38 6.51
CA LYS A 127 -22.70 -26.00 6.65
C LYS A 127 -21.89 -25.53 5.43
N CYS A 128 -21.81 -26.36 4.39
CA CYS A 128 -21.06 -26.06 3.19
C CYS A 128 -21.91 -26.32 1.95
N SER A 129 -23.21 -26.02 2.00
CA SER A 129 -24.11 -26.14 0.83
C SER A 129 -23.73 -25.13 -0.26
N LYS A 130 -24.19 -25.38 -1.51
CA LYS A 130 -23.96 -24.47 -2.64
C LYS A 130 -24.54 -23.07 -2.36
N GLU A 131 -25.68 -23.01 -1.70
CA GLU A 131 -26.38 -21.76 -1.36
C GLU A 131 -25.59 -20.96 -0.33
N GLN A 132 -25.05 -21.63 0.69
CA GLN A 132 -24.21 -20.97 1.70
C GLN A 132 -22.89 -20.52 1.11
N PHE A 133 -22.27 -21.32 0.24
CA PHE A 133 -21.09 -20.93 -0.53
C PHE A 133 -21.36 -19.70 -1.39
N LYS A 134 -22.46 -19.68 -2.15
CA LYS A 134 -22.87 -18.52 -2.95
C LYS A 134 -23.07 -17.28 -2.09
N ARG A 135 -23.84 -17.41 -1.01
CA ARG A 135 -24.11 -16.29 -0.10
C ARG A 135 -22.84 -15.72 0.52
N PHE A 136 -21.87 -16.58 0.85
CA PHE A 136 -20.66 -16.15 1.55
C PHE A 136 -19.57 -15.63 0.60
N LEU A 137 -19.35 -16.30 -0.54
CA LEU A 137 -18.15 -16.10 -1.37
C LEU A 137 -18.44 -15.67 -2.81
N VAL A 138 -19.70 -15.53 -3.21
CA VAL A 138 -20.08 -15.22 -4.60
C VAL A 138 -20.95 -13.97 -4.69
N HIS A 139 -21.99 -13.88 -3.86
CA HIS A 139 -22.85 -12.71 -3.82
C HIS A 139 -22.06 -11.53 -3.25
N SER A 140 -21.95 -10.47 -4.05
CA SER A 140 -21.24 -9.25 -3.68
C SER A 140 -22.16 -8.05 -3.87
N PRO A 141 -22.15 -7.07 -2.95
CA PRO A 141 -22.83 -5.79 -3.14
C PRO A 141 -22.02 -4.84 -4.05
N LEU A 142 -20.78 -5.20 -4.39
CA LEU A 142 -19.93 -4.36 -5.23
C LEU A 142 -20.44 -4.33 -6.66
N ARG A 143 -20.40 -3.14 -7.26
CA ARG A 143 -20.73 -2.95 -8.67
C ARG A 143 -19.50 -3.28 -9.51
N ALA A 144 -19.71 -4.05 -10.56
CA ALA A 144 -18.66 -4.27 -11.55
C ALA A 144 -18.52 -3.02 -12.42
N GLU A 145 -17.30 -2.49 -12.47
CA GLU A 145 -16.97 -1.28 -13.20
C GLU A 145 -15.64 -1.47 -13.93
N GLU A 146 -15.47 -0.75 -15.04
CA GLU A 146 -14.23 -0.77 -15.79
C GLU A 146 -13.58 0.62 -15.70
N ARG A 147 -12.36 0.66 -15.19
CA ARG A 147 -11.56 1.90 -15.18
C ARG A 147 -10.62 1.89 -16.37
N LYS A 148 -10.86 2.81 -17.30
CA LYS A 148 -9.91 3.17 -18.34
C LYS A 148 -8.94 4.21 -17.78
N VAL A 149 -7.65 4.00 -17.99
CA VAL A 149 -6.61 4.96 -17.59
C VAL A 149 -5.89 5.46 -18.83
N GLU A 150 -5.73 6.77 -18.92
CA GLU A 150 -5.04 7.39 -20.05
C GLU A 150 -3.62 6.83 -20.19
N GLY A 151 -3.24 6.49 -21.42
CA GLY A 151 -1.93 5.88 -21.71
C GLY A 151 -1.86 4.37 -21.51
N HIS A 152 -2.96 3.71 -21.13
CA HIS A 152 -3.02 2.25 -20.97
C HIS A 152 -4.22 1.64 -21.73
N ASP A 153 -3.94 0.69 -22.61
CA ASP A 153 -4.96 0.07 -23.48
C ASP A 153 -5.87 -0.91 -22.74
N THR A 154 -5.37 -1.53 -21.66
CA THR A 154 -6.13 -2.51 -20.89
C THR A 154 -6.81 -1.85 -19.70
N PRO A 155 -8.16 -1.89 -19.60
CA PRO A 155 -8.87 -1.35 -18.45
C PRO A 155 -8.63 -2.21 -17.20
N ILE A 156 -8.66 -1.57 -16.03
CA ILE A 156 -8.70 -2.29 -14.75
C ILE A 156 -10.17 -2.63 -14.45
N LEU A 157 -10.43 -3.89 -14.11
CA LEU A 157 -11.75 -4.38 -13.80
C LEU A 157 -12.00 -4.35 -12.29
N TYR A 158 -12.98 -3.58 -11.85
CA TYR A 158 -13.43 -3.53 -10.46
C TYR A 158 -14.56 -4.52 -10.19
N GLY A 159 -14.67 -4.95 -8.94
CA GLY A 159 -15.67 -5.92 -8.47
C GLY A 159 -15.06 -7.08 -7.70
N SER A 160 -15.82 -8.16 -7.60
CA SER A 160 -15.43 -9.38 -6.85
C SER A 160 -15.01 -10.51 -7.79
N PHE A 161 -13.92 -11.17 -7.43
CA PHE A 161 -13.27 -12.19 -8.24
C PHE A 161 -12.85 -13.40 -7.40
N HIS A 162 -12.82 -14.56 -8.05
CA HIS A 162 -12.13 -15.76 -7.59
C HIS A 162 -10.81 -15.86 -8.35
N GLN A 163 -9.70 -15.61 -7.68
CA GLN A 163 -8.37 -15.90 -8.17
C GLN A 163 -8.09 -17.40 -7.98
N GLN A 164 -8.19 -18.15 -9.06
CA GLN A 164 -8.08 -19.60 -9.08
C GLN A 164 -6.65 -20.06 -9.39
N TYR A 165 -6.17 -21.05 -8.64
CA TYR A 165 -4.83 -21.62 -8.76
C TYR A 165 -4.94 -23.06 -9.25
N TRP A 166 -4.51 -23.30 -10.48
CA TRP A 166 -4.61 -24.57 -11.17
C TRP A 166 -3.22 -25.20 -11.30
N LEU A 167 -3.00 -26.35 -10.68
CA LEU A 167 -1.74 -27.09 -10.78
C LEU A 167 -1.97 -28.34 -11.61
N ASN A 168 -1.29 -28.45 -12.76
CA ASN A 168 -1.43 -29.57 -13.69
C ASN A 168 -2.90 -29.86 -14.06
N GLY A 169 -3.69 -28.81 -14.29
CA GLY A 169 -5.12 -28.90 -14.62
C GLY A 169 -6.05 -29.18 -13.43
N LYS A 170 -5.53 -29.32 -12.20
CA LYS A 170 -6.34 -29.46 -10.97
C LYS A 170 -6.45 -28.13 -10.24
N LEU A 171 -7.67 -27.71 -9.89
CA LEU A 171 -7.87 -26.55 -9.01
C LEU A 171 -7.44 -26.89 -7.58
N ILE A 172 -6.39 -26.23 -7.09
CA ILE A 172 -5.79 -26.49 -5.77
C ILE A 172 -6.03 -25.37 -4.76
N ALA A 173 -6.33 -24.16 -5.19
CA ALA A 173 -6.66 -23.05 -4.30
C ALA A 173 -7.52 -22.00 -4.98
N VAL A 174 -8.25 -21.23 -4.18
CA VAL A 174 -9.02 -20.06 -4.62
C VAL A 174 -8.87 -18.94 -3.59
N GLY A 175 -8.41 -17.79 -4.05
CA GLY A 175 -8.52 -16.52 -3.33
C GLY A 175 -9.77 -15.77 -3.76
N VAL A 176 -10.62 -15.42 -2.81
CA VAL A 176 -11.76 -14.53 -3.04
C VAL A 176 -11.27 -13.12 -2.76
N ILE A 177 -11.23 -12.28 -3.79
CA ILE A 177 -10.67 -10.94 -3.73
C ILE A 177 -11.65 -9.91 -4.30
N ASP A 178 -11.60 -8.70 -3.75
CA ASP A 178 -12.27 -7.53 -4.31
C ASP A 178 -11.22 -6.59 -4.89
N ILE A 179 -11.39 -6.19 -6.15
CA ILE A 179 -10.58 -5.16 -6.79
C ILE A 179 -11.37 -3.86 -6.74
N LEU A 180 -10.82 -2.88 -6.01
CA LEU A 180 -11.44 -1.60 -5.68
C LEU A 180 -10.56 -0.45 -6.19
N PRO A 181 -11.10 0.78 -6.31
CA PRO A 181 -10.37 1.91 -6.86
C PRO A 181 -9.03 2.25 -6.20
N LYS A 182 -8.85 1.86 -4.93
CA LYS A 182 -7.63 2.14 -4.17
C LYS A 182 -6.87 0.88 -3.76
N CYS A 183 -7.49 -0.30 -3.82
CA CYS A 183 -6.88 -1.49 -3.26
C CYS A 183 -7.36 -2.80 -3.88
N VAL A 184 -6.53 -3.82 -3.72
CA VAL A 184 -7.00 -5.21 -3.76
C VAL A 184 -7.24 -5.67 -2.32
N SER A 185 -8.42 -6.23 -2.06
CA SER A 185 -8.85 -6.70 -0.75
C SER A 185 -9.01 -8.22 -0.75
N SER A 186 -8.26 -8.92 0.11
CA SER A 186 -8.43 -10.35 0.33
C SER A 186 -9.64 -10.59 1.24
N VAL A 187 -10.68 -11.22 0.72
CA VAL A 187 -11.91 -11.52 1.45
C VAL A 187 -11.81 -12.87 2.15
N TYR A 188 -11.44 -13.90 1.39
CA TYR A 188 -11.35 -15.27 1.90
C TYR A 188 -10.38 -16.11 1.06
N PHE A 189 -9.85 -17.17 1.65
CA PHE A 189 -8.94 -18.08 0.94
C PHE A 189 -9.18 -19.52 1.39
N TYR A 190 -9.36 -20.43 0.43
CA TYR A 190 -9.50 -21.85 0.66
C TYR A 190 -8.69 -22.63 -0.36
N TYR A 191 -8.24 -23.81 0.03
CA TYR A 191 -7.30 -24.60 -0.75
C TYR A 191 -7.41 -26.09 -0.43
N ASP A 192 -6.82 -26.92 -1.27
CA ASP A 192 -6.78 -28.36 -1.09
C ASP A 192 -5.76 -28.67 0.03
N PRO A 193 -6.19 -29.21 1.19
CA PRO A 193 -5.32 -29.46 2.34
C PRO A 193 -4.09 -30.34 2.04
N ASP A 194 -4.15 -31.16 0.98
CA ASP A 194 -3.02 -31.99 0.54
C ASP A 194 -1.82 -31.14 0.10
N TYR A 195 -2.06 -29.88 -0.29
CA TYR A 195 -1.05 -28.90 -0.70
C TYR A 195 -0.70 -27.90 0.41
N SER A 196 -1.14 -28.13 1.65
CA SER A 196 -0.84 -27.26 2.80
C SER A 196 0.67 -26.99 3.00
N HIS A 197 1.50 -27.99 2.72
CA HIS A 197 2.96 -27.91 2.80
C HIS A 197 3.58 -26.85 1.87
N LEU A 198 2.89 -26.44 0.81
CA LEU A 198 3.31 -25.37 -0.11
C LEU A 198 2.97 -23.97 0.40
N SER A 199 2.32 -23.84 1.55
CA SER A 199 1.88 -22.56 2.12
C SER A 199 1.05 -21.70 1.14
N PRO A 200 -0.03 -22.25 0.55
CA PRO A 200 -0.76 -21.59 -0.53
C PRO A 200 -1.33 -20.22 -0.16
N GLY A 201 -1.71 -20.01 1.11
CA GLY A 201 -2.16 -18.70 1.58
C GLY A 201 -1.06 -17.63 1.58
N THR A 202 0.19 -17.99 1.91
CA THR A 202 1.35 -17.08 1.82
C THR A 202 1.65 -16.77 0.36
N TYR A 203 1.61 -17.77 -0.51
CA TYR A 203 1.79 -17.57 -1.95
C TYR A 203 0.70 -16.66 -2.54
N SER A 204 -0.57 -16.82 -2.12
CA SER A 204 -1.66 -15.94 -2.55
C SER A 204 -1.40 -14.49 -2.18
N SER A 205 -0.95 -14.23 -0.95
CA SER A 205 -0.59 -12.88 -0.52
C SER A 205 0.53 -12.26 -1.37
N LEU A 206 1.55 -13.03 -1.74
CA LEU A 206 2.60 -12.56 -2.65
C LEU A 206 2.05 -12.23 -4.05
N ARG A 207 1.14 -13.05 -4.58
CA ARG A 207 0.48 -12.80 -5.87
C ARG A 207 -0.42 -11.58 -5.84
N GLU A 208 -1.14 -11.36 -4.74
CA GLU A 208 -2.00 -10.19 -4.55
C GLU A 208 -1.17 -8.90 -4.39
N ILE A 209 -0.03 -8.95 -3.68
CA ILE A 209 0.94 -7.83 -3.63
C ILE A 209 1.48 -7.52 -5.03
N GLU A 210 1.85 -8.55 -5.78
CA GLU A 210 2.33 -8.38 -7.16
C GLU A 210 1.27 -7.77 -8.07
N MET A 211 0.01 -8.19 -7.92
CA MET A 211 -1.14 -7.61 -8.62
C MET A 211 -1.32 -6.13 -8.28
N VAL A 212 -1.29 -5.75 -7.00
CA VAL A 212 -1.38 -4.34 -6.58
C VAL A 212 -0.24 -3.53 -7.17
N ARG A 213 1.00 -4.05 -7.18
CA ARG A 213 2.14 -3.35 -7.79
C ARG A 213 1.98 -3.18 -9.31
N LYS A 214 1.41 -4.17 -10.00
CA LYS A 214 1.07 -4.06 -11.43
C LYS A 214 0.00 -2.99 -11.67
N PHE A 215 -1.09 -3.03 -10.91
CA PHE A 215 -2.17 -2.05 -11.03
C PHE A 215 -1.70 -0.65 -10.67
N SER A 216 -0.86 -0.47 -9.65
CA SER A 216 -0.32 0.83 -9.25
C SER A 216 0.52 1.51 -10.35
N ARG A 217 1.14 0.74 -11.25
CA ARG A 217 1.85 1.27 -12.42
C ARG A 217 0.92 1.80 -13.51
N ILE A 218 -0.30 1.26 -13.57
CA ILE A 218 -1.36 1.68 -14.51
C ILE A 218 -2.15 2.82 -13.89
N ASP A 219 -2.55 2.67 -12.63
CA ASP A 219 -3.37 3.57 -11.86
C ASP A 219 -2.74 3.81 -10.48
N PRO A 220 -2.05 4.96 -10.29
CA PRO A 220 -1.38 5.27 -9.03
C PRO A 220 -2.30 5.32 -7.80
N GLU A 221 -3.63 5.43 -7.98
CA GLU A 221 -4.56 5.38 -6.85
C GLU A 221 -4.73 3.97 -6.29
N LEU A 222 -4.63 2.94 -7.15
CA LEU A 222 -4.74 1.53 -6.77
C LEU A 222 -3.38 0.99 -6.31
N GLN A 223 -3.02 1.33 -5.08
CA GLN A 223 -1.68 1.04 -4.52
C GLN A 223 -1.71 0.34 -3.16
N TYR A 224 -2.89 0.04 -2.62
CA TYR A 224 -3.01 -0.60 -1.32
C TYR A 224 -3.39 -2.07 -1.43
N TYR A 225 -2.86 -2.87 -0.50
CA TYR A 225 -3.26 -4.26 -0.33
C TYR A 225 -3.93 -4.43 1.04
N TYR A 226 -5.19 -4.86 1.05
CA TYR A 226 -5.92 -5.10 2.29
C TYR A 226 -6.07 -6.59 2.55
N MET A 227 -5.20 -7.13 3.41
CA MET A 227 -5.20 -8.56 3.80
C MET A 227 -6.34 -8.96 4.75
N GLY A 228 -7.26 -8.04 5.06
CA GLY A 228 -8.22 -8.18 6.15
C GLY A 228 -7.61 -7.93 7.53
N TYR A 229 -8.40 -8.14 8.59
CA TYR A 229 -7.98 -7.89 9.96
C TYR A 229 -6.72 -8.67 10.36
N TYR A 230 -6.02 -8.16 11.37
CA TYR A 230 -4.92 -8.86 12.05
C TYR A 230 -5.18 -8.88 13.56
N ILE A 231 -5.36 -10.08 14.11
CA ILE A 231 -5.51 -10.31 15.55
C ILE A 231 -4.26 -11.05 16.02
N HIS A 232 -3.40 -10.36 16.76
CA HIS A 232 -2.08 -10.88 17.15
C HIS A 232 -2.16 -12.23 17.91
N SER A 233 -3.20 -12.42 18.72
CA SER A 233 -3.41 -13.64 19.49
C SER A 233 -3.93 -14.82 18.66
N CYS A 234 -4.37 -14.62 17.42
CA CYS A 234 -4.90 -15.67 16.56
C CYS A 234 -3.77 -16.35 15.76
N PRO A 235 -3.45 -17.64 16.01
CA PRO A 235 -2.36 -18.32 15.32
C PRO A 235 -2.53 -18.36 13.80
N LYS A 236 -3.77 -18.51 13.31
CA LYS A 236 -4.11 -18.53 11.86
C LYS A 236 -3.80 -17.21 11.16
N MET A 237 -3.62 -16.11 11.89
CA MET A 237 -3.39 -14.77 11.34
C MET A 237 -1.94 -14.31 11.48
N ARG A 238 -1.11 -15.05 12.21
CA ARG A 238 0.27 -14.64 12.54
C ARG A 238 1.15 -14.44 11.30
N TYR A 239 0.86 -15.16 10.23
CA TYR A 239 1.60 -15.04 8.97
C TYR A 239 1.49 -13.63 8.35
N LYS A 240 0.38 -12.91 8.57
CA LYS A 240 0.17 -11.56 8.03
C LYS A 240 1.20 -10.54 8.52
N SER A 241 1.80 -10.77 9.69
CA SER A 241 2.83 -9.87 10.26
C SER A 241 4.17 -9.87 9.51
N LYS A 242 4.32 -10.74 8.50
CA LYS A 242 5.54 -10.86 7.69
C LYS A 242 5.54 -9.96 6.44
N PHE A 243 4.43 -9.27 6.17
CA PHE A 243 4.23 -8.39 5.02
C PHE A 243 3.91 -6.98 5.51
#